data_AF-A0A9P8JM18-F1
#
_entry.id   AF-A0A9P8JM18-F1
#
_cell.length_a   1.000
_cell.length_b   1.000
_cell.length_c   1.000
_cell.angle_alpha   90.00
_cell.angle_beta   90.00
_cell.angle_gamma   90.00
#
_symmetry.space_group_name_H-M   'P 1'
#
loop_
_entity.id
_entity.type
_entity.pdbx_description
1 polymer ?
#
loop_
_entity_poly.entity_id
_entity_poly.type
_entity_poly.pdbx_seq_one_letter_code
_entity_poly.pdbx_strand_id
1 'polypeptide(L)'
;VERCRQPSAVIDKEVFALRMQHLVLGVKSRTFALGNIKIGDILNEVLSMVRGHHVRLEGDFVNVVLSILLLEGIGRSLNPDLDLFSGALPILRQLGTSGGAGNMLKGGDLSMIKVWAGLEARKFMQASIESVESLVAHDQLSPNI
;
A
#
# COMPACT_ATOMS: atom_id res chain seq x y z
N VAL A 1 20.34 -5.14 4.14
CA VAL A 1 21.59 -5.92 4.34
C VAL A 1 22.19 -5.66 5.72
N GLU A 2 22.38 -4.41 6.14
CA GLU A 2 22.92 -4.10 7.48
C GLU A 2 22.02 -4.55 8.64
N ARG A 3 20.71 -4.66 8.39
CA ARG A 3 19.72 -5.18 9.35
C ARG A 3 19.62 -6.72 9.36
N CYS A 4 20.44 -7.43 8.59
CA CYS A 4 20.40 -8.89 8.55
C CYS A 4 21.28 -9.46 9.65
N ARG A 5 20.92 -10.63 10.20
CA ARG A 5 21.65 -11.30 11.30
C ARG A 5 23.14 -11.54 11.01
N GLN A 6 23.49 -11.78 9.75
CA GLN A 6 24.87 -12.06 9.31
C GLN A 6 25.20 -11.26 8.06
N PRO A 7 25.56 -9.97 8.20
CA PRO A 7 25.83 -9.11 7.05
C PRO A 7 27.15 -9.49 6.35
N SER A 8 28.10 -10.16 7.00
CA SER A 8 29.36 -10.61 6.40
C SER A 8 29.21 -11.81 5.46
N ALA A 9 28.14 -12.60 5.61
CA ALA A 9 27.87 -13.79 4.80
C ALA A 9 27.11 -13.48 3.49
N VAL A 10 26.72 -12.21 3.28
CA VAL A 10 25.97 -11.78 2.10
C VAL A 10 26.91 -11.63 0.91
N ILE A 11 26.55 -12.26 -0.20
CA ILE A 11 27.27 -12.21 -1.47
C ILE A 11 26.78 -11.00 -2.27
N ASP A 12 27.68 -10.26 -2.92
CA ASP A 12 27.39 -9.13 -3.82
C ASP A 12 26.32 -8.17 -3.29
N LYS A 13 26.60 -7.57 -2.13
CA LYS A 13 25.67 -6.69 -1.40
C LYS A 13 25.16 -5.53 -2.25
N GLU A 14 26.03 -4.98 -3.08
CA GLU A 14 25.76 -3.85 -3.97
C GLU A 14 24.78 -4.26 -5.07
N VAL A 15 24.94 -5.46 -5.63
CA VAL A 15 24.04 -6.00 -6.64
C VAL A 15 22.67 -6.31 -6.04
N PHE A 16 22.64 -6.87 -4.82
CA PHE A 16 21.39 -7.08 -4.08
C PHE A 16 20.66 -5.75 -3.86
N ALA A 17 21.37 -4.72 -3.38
CA ALA A 17 20.80 -3.41 -3.13
C ALA A 17 20.26 -2.75 -4.41
N LEU A 18 21.03 -2.82 -5.51
CA LEU A 18 20.63 -2.28 -6.81
C LEU A 18 19.39 -2.99 -7.37
N ARG A 19 19.33 -4.33 -7.29
CA ARG A 19 18.16 -5.08 -7.73
C ARG A 19 16.94 -4.79 -6.87
N MET A 20 17.10 -4.70 -5.55
CA MET A 20 16.02 -4.31 -4.64
C MET A 20 15.50 -2.90 -4.98
N GLN A 21 16.38 -1.95 -5.28
CA GLN A 21 16.00 -0.61 -5.71
C GLN A 21 15.19 -0.64 -7.01
N HIS A 22 15.62 -1.42 -8.01
CA HIS A 22 14.86 -1.58 -9.25
C HIS A 22 13.48 -2.20 -9.01
N LEU A 23 13.36 -3.20 -8.14
CA LEU A 23 12.09 -3.79 -7.77
C LEU A 23 11.16 -2.73 -7.14
N VAL A 24 11.65 -1.96 -6.16
CA VAL A 24 10.85 -0.91 -5.49
C VAL A 24 10.42 0.18 -6.46
N LEU A 25 11.31 0.62 -7.36
CA LEU A 25 10.97 1.59 -8.41
C LEU A 25 9.94 1.03 -9.38
N GLY A 26 10.08 -0.24 -9.77
CA GLY A 26 9.14 -0.96 -10.61
C GLY A 26 7.76 -1.02 -10.00
N VAL A 27 7.66 -1.39 -8.71
CA VAL A 27 6.40 -1.38 -7.96
C VAL A 27 5.82 0.03 -7.92
N LYS A 28 6.59 1.05 -7.49
CA LYS A 28 6.13 2.44 -7.38
C LYS A 28 5.53 2.99 -8.67
N SER A 29 6.16 2.70 -9.82
CA SER A 29 5.67 3.14 -11.13
C SER A 29 4.31 2.52 -11.50
N ARG A 30 4.04 1.30 -11.02
CA ARG A 30 2.84 0.53 -11.32
C ARG A 30 1.77 0.64 -10.22
N THR A 31 2.12 1.11 -9.02
CA THR A 31 1.17 1.34 -7.90
C THR A 31 0.06 2.34 -8.28
N PHE A 32 0.24 3.20 -9.30
CA PHE A 32 -0.85 4.05 -9.79
C PHE A 32 -1.85 3.33 -10.72
N ALA A 33 -1.53 2.12 -11.18
CA ALA A 33 -2.40 1.22 -11.95
C ALA A 33 -2.75 -0.02 -11.12
N LEU A 34 -3.22 0.23 -9.89
CA LEU A 34 -3.38 -0.70 -8.76
C LEU A 34 -4.25 -1.96 -9.00
N GLY A 35 -4.75 -2.19 -10.22
CA GLY A 35 -5.58 -3.35 -10.54
C GLY A 35 -4.83 -4.62 -10.99
N ASN A 36 -3.51 -4.58 -11.23
CA ASN A 36 -2.84 -5.68 -11.94
C ASN A 36 -1.50 -6.16 -11.35
N ILE A 37 -1.19 -5.81 -10.10
CA ILE A 37 0.05 -6.26 -9.45
C ILE A 37 -0.26 -7.29 -8.36
N LYS A 38 0.26 -8.50 -8.52
CA LYS A 38 0.17 -9.54 -7.51
C LYS A 38 1.29 -9.35 -6.50
N ILE A 39 0.96 -9.11 -5.22
CA ILE A 39 1.96 -9.00 -4.13
C ILE A 39 2.88 -10.23 -4.06
N GLY A 40 2.37 -11.41 -4.43
CA GLY A 40 3.12 -12.66 -4.47
C GLY A 40 4.23 -12.68 -5.51
N ASP A 41 4.06 -11.99 -6.65
CA ASP A 41 5.12 -11.87 -7.65
C ASP A 41 6.28 -11.04 -7.09
N ILE A 42 5.97 -9.96 -6.36
CA ILE A 42 6.97 -9.14 -5.67
C ILE A 42 7.68 -9.95 -4.59
N LEU A 43 6.93 -10.65 -3.73
CA LEU A 43 7.51 -11.46 -2.65
C LEU A 43 8.38 -12.59 -3.20
N ASN A 44 7.97 -13.25 -4.29
CA ASN A 44 8.79 -14.25 -4.96
C ASN A 44 10.11 -13.66 -5.48
N GLU A 45 10.06 -12.47 -6.09
CA GLU A 45 11.27 -11.79 -6.58
C GLU A 45 12.19 -11.40 -5.41
N VAL A 46 11.64 -10.86 -4.31
CA VAL A 46 12.40 -10.58 -3.08
C VAL A 46 13.04 -11.85 -2.52
N LEU A 47 12.27 -12.93 -2.35
CA LEU A 47 12.76 -14.19 -1.79
C LEU A 47 13.80 -14.86 -2.72
N SER A 48 13.67 -14.69 -4.03
CA SER A 48 14.67 -15.13 -5.01
C SER A 48 15.98 -14.37 -4.85
N MET A 49 15.93 -13.04 -4.74
CA MET A 49 17.11 -12.21 -4.49
C MET A 49 17.78 -12.54 -3.14
N VAL A 50 16.99 -12.70 -2.08
CA VAL A 50 17.45 -13.06 -0.75
C VAL A 50 18.18 -14.40 -0.77
N ARG A 51 17.64 -15.39 -1.47
CA ARG A 51 18.27 -16.70 -1.65
C ARG A 51 19.56 -16.62 -2.46
N GLY A 52 19.52 -15.94 -3.61
CA GLY A 52 20.67 -15.83 -4.52
C GLY A 52 21.86 -15.09 -3.93
N HIS A 53 21.63 -14.11 -3.05
CA HIS A 53 22.68 -13.33 -2.39
C HIS A 53 22.96 -13.80 -0.95
N HIS A 54 22.39 -14.94 -0.53
CA HIS A 54 22.55 -15.51 0.82
C HIS A 54 22.21 -14.54 1.97
N VAL A 55 21.22 -13.68 1.74
CA VAL A 55 20.75 -12.74 2.76
C VAL A 55 19.97 -13.50 3.83
N ARG A 56 20.49 -13.53 5.06
CA ARG A 56 19.77 -14.17 6.16
C ARG A 56 18.66 -13.25 6.69
N LEU A 57 17.42 -13.69 6.51
CA LEU A 57 16.25 -13.03 7.11
C LEU A 57 16.24 -13.23 8.62
N GLU A 58 15.80 -12.21 9.34
CA GLU A 58 15.53 -12.29 10.77
C GLU A 58 14.26 -13.11 11.03
N GLY A 59 14.22 -13.87 12.13
CA GLY A 59 13.11 -14.79 12.44
C GLY A 59 11.75 -14.09 12.48
N ASP A 60 11.70 -12.90 13.05
CA ASP A 60 10.47 -12.10 13.15
C ASP A 60 9.95 -11.65 11.78
N PHE A 61 10.87 -11.34 10.86
CA PHE A 61 10.53 -10.97 9.49
C PHE A 61 9.97 -12.16 8.69
N VAL A 62 10.47 -13.37 8.93
CA VAL A 62 9.99 -14.59 8.25
C VAL A 62 8.51 -14.84 8.56
N ASN A 63 8.09 -14.66 9.82
CA ASN A 63 6.71 -14.86 10.20
C ASN A 63 5.75 -13.90 9.49
N VAL A 64 6.16 -12.62 9.34
CA VAL A 64 5.39 -11.61 8.60
C VAL A 64 5.26 -11.99 7.13
N VAL A 65 6.36 -12.37 6.48
CA VAL A 65 6.34 -12.80 5.07
C VAL A 65 5.47 -14.04 4.88
N LEU A 66 5.59 -15.03 5.76
CA LEU A 66 4.78 -16.24 5.72
C LEU A 66 3.29 -15.92 5.88
N SER A 67 2.94 -15.03 6.79
CA SER A 67 1.55 -14.60 7.01
C SER A 67 0.94 -13.96 5.76
N ILE A 68 1.71 -13.11 5.06
CA ILE A 68 1.25 -12.48 3.81
C ILE A 68 1.08 -13.51 2.70
N LEU A 69 2.02 -14.45 2.56
CA LEU A 69 1.95 -15.53 1.55
C LEU A 69 0.75 -16.45 1.78
N LEU A 70 0.46 -16.81 3.03
CA LEU A 70 -0.71 -17.62 3.39
C LEU A 70 -2.00 -16.86 3.10
N LEU A 71 -2.06 -15.59 3.49
CA LEU A 71 -3.23 -14.75 3.27
C LEU A 71 -3.48 -14.53 1.77
N GLU A 72 -2.44 -14.38 0.95
CA GLU A 72 -2.57 -14.31 -0.49
C GLU A 72 -2.98 -15.65 -1.12
N GLY A 73 -2.39 -16.76 -0.67
CA GLY A 73 -2.71 -18.09 -1.17
C GLY A 73 -4.18 -18.47 -0.90
N ILE A 74 -4.62 -18.28 0.35
CA ILE A 74 -6.02 -18.53 0.75
C ILE A 74 -6.94 -17.50 0.07
N GLY A 75 -6.55 -16.23 0.07
CA GLY A 75 -7.31 -15.15 -0.54
C GLY A 75 -7.57 -15.38 -2.04
N ARG A 76 -6.56 -15.81 -2.80
CA ARG A 76 -6.71 -16.15 -4.22
C ARG A 76 -7.41 -17.48 -4.47
N SER A 77 -7.33 -18.43 -3.55
CA SER A 77 -8.12 -19.65 -3.61
C SER A 77 -9.62 -19.35 -3.52
N LEU A 78 -10.01 -18.29 -2.82
CA LEU A 78 -11.42 -17.89 -2.67
C LEU A 78 -11.86 -16.87 -3.74
N ASN A 79 -10.99 -15.91 -4.07
CA ASN A 79 -11.24 -14.91 -5.11
C ASN A 79 -9.97 -14.74 -5.98
N PRO A 80 -9.94 -15.28 -7.22
CA PRO A 80 -8.78 -15.23 -8.09
C PRO A 80 -8.28 -13.80 -8.41
N ASP A 81 -9.18 -12.82 -8.40
CA ASP A 81 -8.92 -11.42 -8.72
C ASP A 81 -8.62 -10.56 -7.47
N LEU A 82 -8.41 -11.20 -6.32
CA LEU A 82 -8.08 -10.51 -5.07
C LEU A 82 -6.72 -9.81 -5.17
N ASP A 83 -6.74 -8.49 -4.97
CA ASP A 83 -5.56 -7.68 -4.71
C ASP A 83 -5.50 -7.28 -3.22
N LEU A 84 -4.50 -7.79 -2.51
CA LEU A 84 -4.27 -7.44 -1.10
C LEU A 84 -3.89 -5.97 -0.90
N PHE A 85 -3.30 -5.31 -1.90
CA PHE A 85 -2.99 -3.89 -1.79
C PHE A 85 -4.25 -3.03 -1.76
N SER A 86 -5.24 -3.33 -2.61
CA SER A 86 -6.54 -2.66 -2.59
C SER A 86 -7.22 -2.73 -1.22
N GLY A 87 -7.18 -3.89 -0.56
CA GLY A 87 -7.71 -4.08 0.80
C GLY A 87 -6.90 -3.38 1.89
N ALA A 88 -5.59 -3.19 1.68
CA ALA A 88 -4.70 -2.50 2.62
C ALA A 88 -4.73 -0.97 2.46
N LEU A 89 -5.13 -0.42 1.31
CA LEU A 89 -5.20 1.02 1.06
C LEU A 89 -5.92 1.84 2.15
N PRO A 90 -7.10 1.42 2.67
CA PRO A 90 -7.80 2.19 3.69
C PRO A 90 -6.99 2.33 4.98
N ILE A 91 -6.31 1.25 5.38
CA ILE A 91 -5.47 1.20 6.58
C ILE A 91 -4.20 2.02 6.35
N LEU A 92 -3.56 1.89 5.19
CA LEU A 92 -2.41 2.71 4.81
C LEU A 92 -2.76 4.20 4.78
N ARG A 93 -3.96 4.55 4.32
CA ARG A 93 -4.47 5.93 4.34
C ARG A 93 -4.68 6.40 5.78
N GLN A 94 -5.31 5.60 6.63
CA GLN A 94 -5.49 5.94 8.05
C GLN A 94 -4.14 6.17 8.74
N LEU A 95 -3.19 5.26 8.60
CA LEU A 95 -1.84 5.40 9.16
C LEU A 95 -1.10 6.61 8.60
N GLY A 96 -1.23 6.88 7.29
CA GLY A 96 -0.69 8.07 6.64
C GLY A 96 -1.30 9.37 7.18
N THR A 97 -2.60 9.39 7.49
CA THR A 97 -3.25 10.56 8.08
C THR A 97 -2.99 10.70 9.58
N SER A 98 -2.92 9.60 10.33
CA SER A 98 -2.71 9.57 11.78
C SER A 98 -1.27 9.86 12.18
N GLY A 99 -0.28 9.43 11.38
CA GLY A 99 1.13 9.81 11.57
C GLY A 99 1.56 11.06 10.80
N GLY A 100 0.85 11.40 9.71
CA GLY A 100 1.22 12.47 8.79
C GLY A 100 0.79 13.86 9.22
N ALA A 101 -0.37 14.04 9.86
CA ALA A 101 -0.83 15.40 10.20
C ALA A 101 0.18 16.15 11.11
N GLY A 102 0.79 15.46 12.08
CA GLY A 102 1.78 16.04 12.98
C GLY A 102 3.18 16.24 12.37
N ASN A 103 3.61 15.38 11.44
CA ASN A 103 4.93 15.47 10.81
C ASN A 103 4.94 16.33 9.53
N MET A 104 3.82 16.44 8.82
CA MET A 104 3.65 17.26 7.63
C MET A 104 3.63 18.77 7.97
N LEU A 105 3.14 19.11 9.17
CA LEU A 105 3.26 20.46 9.73
C LEU A 105 4.70 20.84 10.14
N LYS A 106 5.53 19.85 10.52
CA LYS A 106 6.93 20.09 10.92
C LYS A 106 7.91 20.18 9.75
N GLY A 107 7.59 19.59 8.60
CA GLY A 107 8.48 19.51 7.44
C GLY A 107 8.38 20.67 6.42
N GLY A 108 7.49 21.64 6.61
CA GLY A 108 7.34 22.78 5.69
C GLY A 108 6.72 22.44 4.32
N ASP A 109 6.26 21.21 4.11
CA ASP A 109 5.74 20.76 2.82
C ASP A 109 4.24 21.05 2.69
N LEU A 110 3.89 22.34 2.57
CA LEU A 110 2.52 22.82 2.36
C LEU A 110 1.84 22.25 1.11
N SER A 111 2.63 21.69 0.17
CA SER A 111 2.13 21.08 -1.06
C SER A 111 1.23 19.88 -0.78
N MET A 112 1.64 19.01 0.14
CA MET A 112 0.91 17.80 0.52
C MET A 112 -0.35 18.10 1.34
N ILE A 113 -0.36 19.18 2.14
CA ILE A 113 -1.56 19.65 2.84
C ILE A 113 -2.62 20.11 1.84
N LYS A 114 -2.22 20.84 0.79
CA LYS A 114 -3.15 21.26 -0.27
C LYS A 114 -3.73 20.07 -1.04
N VAL A 115 -2.90 19.05 -1.33
CA VAL A 115 -3.36 17.81 -1.97
C VAL A 115 -4.36 17.08 -1.08
N TRP A 116 -4.07 16.95 0.22
CA TRP A 116 -4.98 16.34 1.19
C TRP A 116 -6.31 17.11 1.31
N ALA A 117 -6.24 18.43 1.47
CA ALA A 117 -7.42 19.28 1.56
C ALA A 117 -8.28 19.24 0.29
N GLY A 118 -7.65 19.20 -0.88
CA GLY A 118 -8.34 19.06 -2.17
C GLY A 118 -9.02 17.70 -2.34
N LEU A 119 -8.37 16.61 -1.90
CA LEU A 119 -8.95 15.27 -1.91
C LEU A 119 -10.15 15.16 -0.96
N GLU A 120 -10.07 15.78 0.22
CA GLU A 120 -11.17 15.78 1.20
C GLU A 120 -12.35 16.66 0.72
N ALA A 121 -12.07 17.84 0.16
CA ALA A 121 -13.09 18.70 -0.44
C ALA A 121 -13.83 18.02 -1.61
N ARG A 122 -13.10 17.29 -2.46
CA ARG A 122 -13.70 16.51 -3.55
C ARG A 122 -14.63 15.42 -3.03
N LYS A 123 -14.26 14.75 -1.94
CA LYS A 123 -15.13 13.77 -1.30
C LYS A 123 -16.38 14.40 -0.71
N PHE A 124 -16.26 15.56 -0.06
CA PHE A 124 -17.42 16.27 0.48
C PHE A 124 -18.41 16.67 -0.64
N MET A 125 -17.90 17.11 -1.79
CA MET A 125 -18.73 17.41 -2.97
C MET A 125 -19.43 16.16 -3.52
N GLN A 126 -18.73 15.02 -3.64
CA GLN A 126 -19.36 13.77 -4.11
C GLN A 126 -20.41 13.25 -3.13
N ALA A 127 -20.12 13.24 -1.83
CA ALA A 127 -21.08 12.84 -0.80
C ALA A 127 -22.31 13.77 -0.73
N SER A 128 -22.13 15.07 -1.01
CA SER A 128 -23.22 16.03 -1.08
C SER A 128 -24.14 15.78 -2.27
N ILE A 129 -23.57 15.43 -3.44
CA ILE A 129 -24.36 15.10 -4.64
C ILE A 129 -25.15 13.81 -4.41
N GLU A 130 -24.53 12.78 -3.84
CA GLU A 130 -25.18 11.49 -3.56
C GLU A 130 -26.27 11.62 -2.48
N SER A 131 -26.06 12.49 -1.48
CA SER A 131 -27.09 12.80 -0.47
C SER A 131 -28.25 13.59 -1.05
N VAL A 132 -27.98 14.59 -1.92
CA VAL A 132 -29.04 15.36 -2.59
C VAL A 132 -29.82 14.47 -3.55
N GLU A 133 -29.16 13.62 -4.33
CA GLU A 133 -29.82 12.67 -5.23
C GLU A 133 -30.69 11.68 -4.45
N SER A 134 -30.21 11.16 -3.32
CA SER A 134 -31.01 10.31 -2.43
C SER A 134 -32.21 11.05 -1.83
N LEU A 135 -32.05 12.30 -1.41
CA LEU A 135 -33.13 13.13 -0.84
C LEU A 135 -34.16 13.56 -1.89
N VAL A 136 -33.75 13.77 -3.14
CA VAL A 136 -34.65 14.01 -4.29
C VAL A 136 -35.38 12.71 -4.68
N ALA A 137 -34.66 11.58 -4.74
CA ALA A 137 -35.25 10.28 -5.07
C ALA A 137 -36.29 9.81 -4.05
N HIS A 138 -36.14 10.22 -2.78
CA HIS A 138 -37.09 9.92 -1.71
C HIS A 138 -38.06 11.08 -1.40
N ASP A 139 -38.09 12.12 -2.25
CA ASP A 139 -38.98 13.27 -2.17
C ASP A 139 -39.02 13.96 -0.78
N GLN A 140 -37.89 13.92 -0.07
CA GLN A 140 -37.76 14.46 1.29
C GLN A 140 -37.39 15.95 1.32
N LEU A 141 -37.02 16.53 0.18
CA LEU A 141 -36.72 17.96 0.06
C LEU A 141 -37.97 18.83 -0.09
N SER A 142 -39.07 18.25 -0.57
CA SER A 142 -40.39 18.89 -0.64
C SER A 142 -41.46 17.84 -0.34
N PRO A 143 -41.61 17.38 0.92
CA PRO A 143 -42.67 16.45 1.25
C PRO A 143 -44.02 17.11 0.92
N ASN A 144 -44.73 16.53 -0.04
CA ASN A 144 -46.03 17.01 -0.47
C ASN A 144 -47.01 16.86 0.71
N ILE A 145 -47.54 17.98 1.21
CA ILE A 145 -48.75 18.00 2.05
C ILE A 145 -49.94 17.91 1.11
#